data_AF-K2EGX0-F1
#
_entry.id   AF-K2EGX0-F1
#
_cell.length_a   1.000
_cell.length_b   1.000
_cell.length_c   1.000
_cell.angle_alpha   90.00
_cell.angle_beta   90.00
_cell.angle_gamma   90.00
#
_symmetry.space_group_name_H-M   'P 1'
#
loop_
_entity.id
_entity.type
_entity.pdbx_description
1 polymer ?
#
loop_
_entity_poly.entity_id
_entity_poly.type
_entity_poly.pdbx_seq_one_letter_code
_entity_poly.pdbx_strand_id
1 'polypeptide(L)'
;MKNWIRFLLVAWLAVGSAFGFSFGRSDAAVNWVLATDLPREAQRTLTLIKTGGPFPYKRDGITFGNYEKRLPIKKRGYYTEYTVRTPGRHNRGPRRIVAGEAAEYYYTEDHYQSFRRIQE
;
A
#
# COMPACT_ATOMS: atom_id res chain seq x y z
N MET A 1 64.67 -6.18 -6.96
CA MET A 1 64.21 -7.13 -5.92
C MET A 1 62.69 -7.11 -5.94
N LYS A 2 61.91 -8.17 -6.12
CA LYS A 2 62.08 -9.56 -6.51
C LYS A 2 60.64 -10.00 -6.81
N ASN A 3 60.38 -10.46 -8.02
CA ASN A 3 59.12 -11.08 -8.42
C ASN A 3 58.97 -12.38 -7.62
N TRP A 4 57.89 -12.59 -6.89
CA TRP A 4 57.45 -13.87 -6.29
C TRP A 4 56.19 -13.57 -5.45
N ILE A 5 55.00 -14.12 -5.63
CA ILE A 5 54.61 -15.46 -6.09
C ILE A 5 53.27 -15.35 -6.82
N ARG A 6 53.23 -15.90 -8.04
CA ARG A 6 52.02 -16.37 -8.71
C ARG A 6 51.81 -17.82 -8.28
N PHE A 7 50.71 -18.14 -7.60
CA PHE A 7 50.08 -19.46 -7.66
C PHE A 7 48.64 -19.33 -7.16
N LEU A 8 47.68 -19.10 -8.06
CA LEU A 8 46.33 -19.61 -7.84
C LEU A 8 45.88 -20.30 -9.13
N LEU A 9 45.81 -21.63 -8.99
CA LEU A 9 45.39 -22.62 -9.96
C LEU A 9 43.98 -22.31 -10.46
N VAL A 10 43.84 -22.37 -11.78
CA VAL A 10 42.56 -22.49 -12.48
C VAL A 10 42.09 -23.94 -12.36
N ALA A 11 40.90 -24.19 -11.80
CA ALA A 11 39.83 -24.97 -12.44
C ALA A 11 38.74 -25.41 -11.43
N TRP A 12 37.50 -25.12 -11.83
CA TRP A 12 36.25 -25.81 -11.49
C TRP A 12 35.62 -25.63 -10.10
N LEU A 13 34.72 -24.64 -10.05
CA LEU A 13 33.31 -24.90 -9.74
C LEU A 13 32.46 -23.81 -10.41
N ALA A 14 32.24 -24.00 -11.71
CA ALA A 14 31.22 -23.29 -12.46
C ALA A 14 29.85 -23.95 -12.19
N VAL A 15 29.36 -23.90 -10.95
CA VAL A 15 27.94 -24.12 -10.60
C VAL A 15 27.66 -23.34 -9.33
N GLY A 16 26.95 -22.21 -9.44
CA GLY A 16 26.52 -21.42 -8.28
C GLY A 16 26.09 -19.99 -8.61
N SER A 17 26.55 -19.43 -9.73
CA SER A 17 26.18 -18.07 -10.17
C SER A 17 24.82 -18.00 -10.89
N ALA A 18 23.91 -18.94 -10.61
CA ALA A 18 22.60 -19.06 -11.26
C ALA A 18 21.45 -19.28 -10.27
N PHE A 19 21.62 -18.95 -8.99
CA PHE A 19 20.52 -18.91 -8.02
C PHE A 19 20.62 -17.64 -7.19
N GLY A 20 19.83 -16.62 -7.55
CA GLY A 20 19.69 -15.43 -6.72
C GLY A 20 19.24 -14.15 -7.40
N PHE A 21 19.06 -14.11 -8.73
CA PHE A 21 18.31 -13.02 -9.37
C PHE A 21 16.89 -13.51 -9.68
N SER A 22 16.00 -13.32 -8.71
CA SER A 22 14.58 -12.97 -8.88
C SER A 22 13.83 -13.35 -7.60
N PHE A 23 13.91 -12.50 -6.58
CA PHE A 23 12.65 -12.14 -5.94
C PHE A 23 12.20 -10.91 -6.71
N GLY A 24 11.31 -11.17 -7.68
CA GLY A 24 10.61 -10.13 -8.39
C GLY A 24 10.10 -9.12 -7.39
N ARG A 25 10.11 -7.85 -7.82
CA ARG A 25 9.28 -6.79 -7.25
C ARG A 25 8.01 -7.45 -6.75
N SER A 26 7.86 -7.61 -5.44
CA SER A 26 6.60 -8.06 -4.89
C SER A 26 5.65 -6.93 -5.23
N ASP A 27 4.93 -7.07 -6.34
CA ASP A 27 3.51 -6.86 -6.34
C ASP A 27 2.98 -7.77 -5.22
N ALA A 28 3.24 -7.38 -3.96
CA ALA A 28 2.67 -8.02 -2.80
C ALA A 28 1.19 -8.01 -3.11
N ALA A 29 0.65 -9.18 -3.45
CA ALA A 29 -0.68 -9.33 -4.00
C ALA A 29 -1.58 -8.43 -3.20
N VAL A 30 -2.02 -7.32 -3.82
CA VAL A 30 -2.72 -6.29 -3.07
C VAL A 30 -3.94 -7.01 -2.54
N ASN A 31 -4.05 -7.16 -1.23
CA ASN A 31 -5.10 -7.98 -0.64
C ASN A 31 -6.44 -7.37 -1.08
N TRP A 32 -7.25 -8.08 -1.84
CA TRP A 32 -8.48 -7.52 -2.41
C TRP A 32 -9.65 -7.73 -1.45
N VAL A 33 -10.61 -6.82 -1.47
CA VAL A 33 -11.87 -6.95 -0.74
C VAL A 33 -13.00 -6.41 -1.60
N LEU A 34 -14.10 -7.16 -1.71
CA LEU A 34 -15.29 -6.65 -2.40
C LEU A 34 -15.89 -5.50 -1.61
N ALA A 35 -16.42 -4.49 -2.29
CA ALA A 35 -17.07 -3.34 -1.66
C ALA A 35 -18.24 -3.79 -0.76
N THR A 36 -18.94 -4.85 -1.15
CA THR A 36 -20.04 -5.46 -0.38
C THR A 36 -19.58 -6.12 0.92
N ASP A 37 -18.33 -6.55 1.00
CA ASP A 37 -17.76 -7.26 2.16
C ASP A 37 -17.14 -6.30 3.18
N LEU A 38 -17.04 -5.01 2.84
CA LEU A 38 -16.58 -3.99 3.76
C LEU A 38 -17.60 -3.78 4.90
N PRO A 39 -17.15 -3.32 6.08
CA PRO A 39 -18.06 -2.82 7.12
C PRO A 39 -19.02 -1.75 6.56
N ARG A 40 -20.26 -1.71 7.05
CA ARG A 40 -21.29 -0.77 6.53
C ARG A 40 -20.84 0.69 6.56
N GLU A 41 -20.04 1.08 7.56
CA GLU A 41 -19.47 2.42 7.66
C GLU A 41 -18.49 2.71 6.51
N ALA A 42 -17.68 1.74 6.11
CA ALA A 42 -16.75 1.88 4.99
C ALA A 42 -17.50 1.96 3.65
N GLN A 43 -18.57 1.18 3.47
CA GLN A 43 -19.44 1.28 2.27
C GLN A 43 -20.05 2.68 2.13
N ARG A 44 -20.52 3.26 3.26
CA ARG A 44 -21.05 4.62 3.30
C ARG A 44 -19.97 5.65 2.97
N THR A 45 -18.78 5.53 3.56
CA THR A 45 -17.65 6.42 3.25
C THR A 45 -17.27 6.32 1.77
N LEU A 46 -17.22 5.11 1.19
CA LEU A 46 -16.95 4.91 -0.24
C LEU A 46 -17.98 5.62 -1.11
N THR A 47 -19.26 5.53 -0.76
CA THR A 47 -20.34 6.25 -1.45
C THR A 47 -20.12 7.76 -1.39
N LEU A 48 -19.81 8.31 -0.21
CA LEU A 48 -19.52 9.75 -0.05
C LEU A 48 -18.31 10.20 -0.89
N ILE A 49 -17.25 9.37 -0.97
CA ILE A 49 -16.08 9.67 -1.81
C ILE A 49 -16.50 9.80 -3.27
N LYS A 50 -17.31 8.86 -3.77
CA LYS A 50 -17.81 8.86 -5.15
C LYS A 50 -18.73 10.04 -5.46
N THR A 51 -19.55 10.46 -4.49
CA THR A 51 -20.49 11.58 -4.67
C THR A 51 -19.90 12.94 -4.32
N GLY A 52 -18.64 13.02 -3.87
CA GLY A 52 -17.97 14.28 -3.53
C GLY A 52 -18.36 14.87 -2.16
N GLY A 53 -18.86 14.04 -1.23
CA GLY A 53 -19.25 14.46 0.12
C GLY A 53 -20.75 14.76 0.28
N PRO A 54 -21.15 15.54 1.31
CA PRO A 54 -20.31 16.21 2.30
C PRO A 54 -19.59 15.22 3.23
N PHE A 55 -18.37 15.56 3.65
CA PHE A 55 -17.57 14.70 4.52
C PHE A 55 -17.73 15.08 6.01
N PRO A 56 -17.90 14.09 6.91
CA PRO A 56 -18.23 14.35 8.31
C PRO A 56 -17.03 14.81 9.16
N TYR A 57 -15.78 14.55 8.73
CA TYR A 57 -14.60 14.92 9.50
C TYR A 57 -13.78 15.98 8.77
N LYS A 58 -13.27 16.97 9.51
CA LYS A 58 -12.47 18.09 8.98
C LYS A 58 -11.21 17.67 8.19
N ARG A 59 -10.69 16.46 8.42
CA ARG A 59 -9.50 15.93 7.76
C ARG A 59 -9.82 15.01 6.59
N ASP A 60 -11.08 14.77 6.29
CA ASP A 60 -11.46 13.97 5.12
C ASP A 60 -11.17 14.75 3.83
N GLY A 61 -10.56 14.07 2.86
CA GLY A 61 -10.16 14.66 1.58
C GLY A 61 -8.78 15.30 1.55
N ILE A 62 -8.03 15.30 2.67
CA ILE A 62 -6.63 15.79 2.65
C ILE A 62 -5.71 14.79 1.94
N THR A 63 -4.56 15.28 1.45
CA THR A 63 -3.55 14.42 0.81
C THR A 63 -3.03 13.34 1.77
N PHE A 64 -3.04 12.09 1.30
CA PHE A 64 -2.32 10.98 1.91
C PHE A 64 -0.93 10.85 1.29
N GLY A 65 0.11 10.91 2.12
CA GLY A 65 1.50 11.00 1.66
C GLY A 65 2.12 9.68 1.15
N ASN A 66 1.59 8.52 1.58
CA ASN A 66 2.16 7.20 1.29
C ASN A 66 3.68 7.11 1.60
N TYR A 67 4.13 7.66 2.73
CA TYR A 67 5.56 7.75 3.09
C TYR A 67 6.19 6.37 3.32
N GLU A 68 5.42 5.45 3.88
CA GLU A 68 5.79 4.06 4.15
C GLU A 68 5.68 3.17 2.89
N LYS A 69 5.27 3.75 1.75
CA LYS A 69 5.18 3.09 0.44
C LYS A 69 4.36 1.78 0.47
N ARG A 70 3.29 1.78 1.24
CA ARG A 70 2.35 0.64 1.35
C ARG A 70 1.40 0.54 0.17
N LEU A 71 1.17 1.66 -0.52
CA LEU A 71 0.42 1.72 -1.78
C LEU A 71 1.39 1.90 -2.97
N PRO A 72 0.96 1.62 -4.21
CA PRO A 72 1.76 1.90 -5.40
C PRO A 72 2.32 3.33 -5.41
N ILE A 73 3.58 3.47 -5.78
CA ILE A 73 4.26 4.78 -5.82
C ILE A 73 3.67 5.60 -6.97
N LYS A 74 3.13 6.77 -6.64
CA LYS A 74 2.50 7.73 -7.55
C LYS A 74 3.01 9.15 -7.25
N LYS A 75 2.69 10.12 -8.11
CA LYS A 75 3.03 11.53 -7.89
C LYS A 75 2.46 12.05 -6.56
N ARG A 76 3.11 13.05 -5.95
CA ARG A 76 2.59 13.72 -4.75
C ARG A 76 1.18 14.28 -5.02
N GLY A 77 0.28 14.13 -4.05
CA GLY A 77 -1.11 14.58 -4.19
C GLY A 77 -2.05 13.56 -4.81
N TYR A 78 -1.54 12.44 -5.34
CA TYR A 78 -2.35 11.43 -6.01
C TYR A 78 -3.38 10.74 -5.10
N TYR A 79 -3.05 10.59 -3.81
CA TYR A 79 -3.92 9.93 -2.84
C TYR A 79 -4.54 10.92 -1.87
N THR A 80 -5.80 10.71 -1.50
CA THR A 80 -6.51 11.41 -0.42
C THR A 80 -7.03 10.43 0.63
N GLU A 81 -7.15 10.87 1.88
CA GLU A 81 -7.65 10.04 2.98
C GLU A 81 -9.06 10.43 3.46
N TYR A 82 -9.83 9.43 3.86
CA TYR A 82 -11.19 9.59 4.38
C TYR A 82 -11.41 8.71 5.60
N THR A 83 -12.05 9.27 6.62
CA THR A 83 -12.35 8.58 7.87
C THR A 83 -13.48 7.58 7.66
N VAL A 84 -13.27 6.35 8.14
CA VAL A 84 -14.35 5.38 8.32
C VAL A 84 -14.73 5.35 9.80
N ARG A 85 -15.99 5.68 10.10
CA ARG A 85 -16.47 5.70 11.49
C ARG A 85 -16.30 4.32 12.13
N THR A 86 -15.79 4.30 13.35
CA THR A 86 -15.79 3.09 14.19
C THR A 86 -16.92 3.21 15.22
N PRO A 87 -17.95 2.36 15.18
CA PRO A 87 -19.04 2.38 16.15
C PRO A 87 -18.54 2.36 17.60
N GLY A 88 -19.19 3.13 18.48
CA GLY A 88 -18.83 3.23 19.90
C GLY A 88 -17.57 4.04 20.22
N ARG A 89 -16.80 4.50 19.23
CA ARG A 89 -15.65 5.39 19.49
C ARG A 89 -16.03 6.87 19.35
N HIS A 90 -15.56 7.68 20.30
CA HIS A 90 -15.71 9.14 20.29
C HIS A 90 -14.67 9.85 19.41
N ASN A 91 -13.54 9.19 19.13
CA ASN A 91 -12.53 9.69 18.21
C ASN A 91 -12.74 9.16 16.78
N ARG A 92 -11.92 9.60 15.83
CA ARG A 92 -11.96 9.16 14.42
C ARG A 92 -11.69 7.66 14.23
N GLY A 93 -11.19 6.96 15.24
CA GLY A 93 -10.77 5.57 15.13
C GLY A 93 -9.61 5.34 14.15
N PRO A 94 -9.18 4.09 13.95
CA PRO A 94 -8.07 3.73 13.07
C PRO A 94 -8.47 3.54 11.60
N ARG A 95 -9.76 3.31 11.32
CA ARG A 95 -10.23 2.87 10.00
C ARG A 95 -10.27 4.02 8.98
N ARG A 96 -9.80 3.77 7.76
CA ARG A 96 -9.76 4.77 6.67
C ARG A 96 -10.05 4.13 5.32
N ILE A 97 -10.50 4.95 4.38
CA ILE A 97 -10.37 4.69 2.95
C ILE A 97 -9.38 5.70 2.38
N VAL A 98 -8.43 5.23 1.57
CA VAL A 98 -7.55 6.05 0.75
C VAL A 98 -8.02 5.95 -0.69
N ALA A 99 -8.29 7.09 -1.33
CA ALA A 99 -8.71 7.16 -2.73
C ALA A 99 -7.56 7.69 -3.59
N GLY A 100 -7.34 7.08 -4.76
CA GLY A 100 -6.45 7.56 -5.80
C GLY A 100 -7.23 8.26 -6.92
N GLU A 101 -6.56 9.16 -7.65
CA GLU A 101 -7.16 9.93 -8.77
C GLU A 101 -7.84 9.06 -9.84
N ALA A 102 -7.37 7.83 -10.06
CA ALA A 102 -7.87 6.92 -11.10
C ALA A 102 -9.01 6.00 -10.61
N ALA A 103 -9.84 6.48 -9.67
CA ALA A 103 -10.88 5.68 -9.01
C ALA A 103 -10.35 4.39 -8.37
N GLU A 104 -9.14 4.45 -7.82
CA GLU A 104 -8.56 3.37 -7.03
C GLU A 104 -8.89 3.59 -5.55
N TYR A 105 -9.42 2.58 -4.85
CA TYR A 105 -9.76 2.72 -3.43
C TYR A 105 -9.10 1.64 -2.59
N TYR A 106 -8.59 2.04 -1.42
CA TYR A 106 -7.89 1.16 -0.50
C TYR A 106 -8.47 1.32 0.90
N TYR A 107 -8.86 0.22 1.54
CA TYR A 107 -9.33 0.18 2.91
C TYR A 107 -8.20 -0.19 3.86
N THR A 108 -8.09 0.52 4.98
CA THR A 108 -7.25 0.15 6.12
C THR A 108 -8.09 0.13 7.38
N GLU A 109 -7.91 -0.88 8.21
CA GLU A 109 -8.58 -0.98 9.52
C GLU A 109 -7.66 -0.69 10.70
N ASP A 110 -6.36 -0.54 10.44
CA ASP A 110 -5.26 -0.54 11.40
C ASP A 110 -4.43 0.75 11.34
N HIS A 111 -5.02 1.84 10.82
CA HIS A 111 -4.38 3.14 10.70
C HIS A 111 -3.12 3.10 9.81
N TYR A 112 -3.31 2.66 8.57
CA TYR A 112 -2.32 2.63 7.48
C TYR A 112 -1.20 1.58 7.63
N GLN A 113 -1.29 0.65 8.58
CA GLN A 113 -0.29 -0.42 8.73
C GLN A 113 -0.44 -1.47 7.62
N SER A 114 -1.67 -1.77 7.21
CA SER A 114 -1.99 -2.63 6.09
C SER A 114 -3.14 -2.07 5.26
N PHE A 115 -3.24 -2.52 4.01
CA PHE A 115 -4.27 -2.10 3.07
C PHE A 115 -4.88 -3.29 2.35
N ARG A 116 -6.18 -3.17 2.07
CA ARG A 116 -6.88 -3.98 1.08
C ARG A 116 -7.38 -3.11 -0.06
N ARG A 117 -7.17 -3.49 -1.31
CA ARG A 117 -7.74 -2.77 -2.45
C ARG A 117 -9.20 -3.18 -2.61
N ILE A 118 -10.06 -2.18 -2.71
CA ILE A 118 -11.49 -2.37 -2.84
C ILE A 118 -11.77 -2.70 -4.30
N GLN A 119 -12.44 -3.81 -4.52
CA GLN A 119 -13.04 -4.17 -5.79
C GLN A 119 -14.53 -3.83 -5.72
N GLU A 120 -15.01 -3.04 -6.66
CA GLU A 120 -16.38 -2.53 -6.69
C GLU A 120 -17.39 -3.55 -7.22
#